data_AF-A0A9N9CTU8-F1
#
_entry.id   AF-A0A9N9CTU8-F1
#
_cell.length_a   1.000
_cell.length_b   1.000
_cell.length_c   1.000
_cell.angle_alpha   90.00
_cell.angle_beta   90.00
_cell.angle_gamma   90.00
#
_symmetry.space_group_name_H-M   'P 1'
#
loop_
_entity.id
_entity.type
_entity.pdbx_description
1 polymer ?
#
loop_
_entity_poly.entity_id
_entity_poly.type
_entity_poly.pdbx_seq_one_letter_code
_entity_poly.pdbx_strand_id
1 'polypeptide(L)'
;ETLEVTIVLAVLLGFIDKLIPEEKSLLKKKLIRQILIGTVAGLGVSIILGVVFIIVFYSIARNLWKDSGAAWEGTFSLIATIVLTLVALSMVQVQQWRIKWEGRLKHATEQYLKRHEQGNRWALILLPFSVICRETVESIVFIAGVGLDKPSSGFPIPIILGIMSGLSIGYLIYKGSNILPVTLFFAITTTLLLFIAAGFFSTSIHEFQESMGANEQVLWELECCDPKTNEFWGIMKTLFGWRSKATLGTTVGYFVYWFAIGLLVMIIWYKEKRNNARTGRESENHNHSMA
;
A
#
# COMPACT_ATOMS: atom_id res chain seq x y z
N GLU A 1 0.22 -0.86 -5.13
CA GLU A 1 -1.03 -0.78 -5.94
C GLU A 1 -1.24 -1.99 -6.85
N THR A 2 -1.17 -1.87 -8.19
CA THR A 2 -1.53 -2.99 -9.11
C THR A 2 -0.69 -4.25 -8.93
N LEU A 3 0.59 -4.10 -8.58
CA LEU A 3 1.49 -5.21 -8.30
C LEU A 3 1.11 -5.99 -7.04
N GLU A 4 0.67 -5.30 -5.99
CA GLU A 4 0.34 -5.95 -4.72
C GLU A 4 -0.91 -6.81 -4.85
N VAL A 5 -1.95 -6.27 -5.49
CA VAL A 5 -3.17 -7.02 -5.83
C VAL A 5 -2.82 -8.26 -6.65
N THR A 6 -1.93 -8.12 -7.63
CA THR A 6 -1.53 -9.24 -8.49
C THR A 6 -0.74 -10.30 -7.71
N ILE A 7 0.13 -9.89 -6.78
CA ILE A 7 0.88 -10.82 -5.91
C ILE A 7 -0.04 -11.55 -4.93
N VAL A 8 -0.98 -10.85 -4.30
CA VAL A 8 -1.96 -11.47 -3.39
C VAL A 8 -2.79 -12.50 -4.16
N LEU A 9 -3.24 -12.18 -5.37
CA LEU A 9 -3.97 -13.12 -6.22
C LEU A 9 -3.10 -14.31 -6.65
N ALA A 10 -1.84 -14.08 -7.04
CA ALA A 10 -0.91 -15.15 -7.40
C ALA A 10 -0.65 -16.10 -6.22
N VAL A 11 -0.49 -15.57 -5.01
CA VAL A 11 -0.31 -16.37 -3.78
C VAL A 11 -1.57 -17.16 -3.45
N LEU A 12 -2.76 -16.55 -3.54
CA LEU A 12 -4.04 -17.24 -3.29
C LEU A 12 -4.27 -18.39 -4.29
N LEU A 13 -3.99 -18.15 -5.58
CA LEU A 13 -4.12 -19.16 -6.62
C LEU A 13 -3.09 -20.28 -6.46
N GLY A 14 -1.82 -19.96 -6.21
CA GLY A 14 -0.77 -20.95 -5.96
C GLY A 14 -1.04 -21.80 -4.71
N PHE A 15 -1.67 -21.22 -3.70
CA PHE A 15 -2.08 -21.95 -2.50
C PHE A 15 -3.21 -22.96 -2.76
N ILE A 16 -4.23 -22.59 -3.55
CA ILE A 16 -5.28 -23.53 -3.99
C ILE A 16 -4.67 -24.68 -4.81
N ASP A 17 -3.70 -24.36 -5.66
CA ASP A 17 -3.01 -25.35 -6.49
C ASP A 17 -2.22 -26.36 -5.63
N LYS A 18 -1.58 -25.89 -4.56
CA LYS A 18 -0.79 -26.71 -3.64
C LYS A 18 -1.62 -27.54 -2.65
N LEU A 19 -2.78 -27.03 -2.23
CA LEU A 19 -3.61 -27.70 -1.21
C LEU A 19 -4.56 -28.77 -1.75
N ILE A 20 -4.98 -28.67 -3.01
CA ILE A 20 -6.03 -29.53 -3.56
C ILE A 20 -5.41 -30.52 -4.54
N PRO A 21 -5.37 -31.83 -4.21
CA PRO A 21 -4.91 -32.86 -5.12
C PRO A 21 -5.68 -32.82 -6.45
N GLU A 22 -5.00 -33.12 -7.55
CA GLU A 22 -5.54 -33.15 -8.93
C GLU A 22 -6.86 -33.95 -9.04
N GLU A 23 -7.05 -34.99 -8.21
CA GLU A 23 -8.28 -35.80 -8.15
C GLU A 23 -9.57 -34.98 -7.88
N LYS A 24 -9.49 -33.83 -7.19
CA LYS A 24 -10.66 -32.99 -6.87
C LYS A 24 -10.74 -31.74 -7.78
N SER A 25 -10.47 -31.91 -9.07
CA SER A 25 -10.42 -30.83 -10.07
C SER A 25 -11.71 -29.97 -10.14
N LEU A 26 -12.89 -30.54 -9.88
CA LEU A 26 -14.17 -29.80 -9.85
C LEU A 26 -14.28 -28.84 -8.67
N LEU A 27 -13.73 -29.21 -7.49
CA LEU A 27 -13.67 -28.33 -6.32
C LEU A 27 -12.68 -27.19 -6.53
N LYS A 28 -11.50 -27.50 -7.08
CA LYS A 28 -10.49 -26.52 -7.47
C LYS A 28 -11.07 -25.45 -8.41
N LYS A 29 -11.78 -25.86 -9.47
CA LYS A 29 -12.46 -24.93 -10.40
C LYS A 29 -13.52 -24.06 -9.73
N LYS A 30 -14.31 -24.62 -8.80
CA LYS A 30 -15.32 -23.84 -8.05
C LYS A 30 -14.68 -22.77 -7.16
N LEU A 31 -13.57 -23.09 -6.49
CA LEU A 31 -12.88 -22.17 -5.59
C LEU A 31 -12.17 -21.05 -6.35
N ILE A 32 -11.52 -21.38 -7.48
CA ILE A 32 -10.93 -20.39 -8.38
C ILE A 32 -12.02 -19.44 -8.91
N ARG A 33 -13.21 -19.96 -9.25
CA ARG A 33 -14.34 -19.13 -9.69
C ARG A 33 -14.83 -18.20 -8.59
N GLN A 34 -14.86 -18.63 -7.34
CA GLN A 34 -15.21 -17.76 -6.20
C GLN A 34 -14.20 -16.61 -6.02
N ILE A 35 -12.90 -16.91 -6.10
CA ILE A 35 -11.87 -15.86 -6.05
C ILE A 35 -12.04 -14.88 -7.21
N LEU A 36 -12.25 -15.39 -8.43
CA LEU A 36 -12.43 -14.54 -9.61
C LEU A 36 -13.66 -13.63 -9.48
N ILE A 37 -14.78 -14.14 -8.96
CA ILE A 37 -15.98 -13.34 -8.70
C ILE A 37 -15.67 -12.23 -7.68
N GLY A 38 -14.94 -12.55 -6.60
CA GLY A 38 -14.51 -11.55 -5.60
C GLY A 38 -13.60 -10.47 -6.20
N THR A 39 -12.65 -10.86 -7.05
CA THR A 39 -11.75 -9.95 -7.76
C THR A 39 -12.51 -9.01 -8.70
N VAL A 40 -13.41 -9.55 -9.52
CA VAL A 40 -14.21 -8.76 -10.47
C VAL A 40 -15.17 -7.83 -9.73
N ALA A 41 -15.79 -8.29 -8.64
CA ALA A 41 -16.64 -7.44 -7.81
C ALA A 41 -15.84 -6.29 -7.17
N GLY A 42 -14.64 -6.57 -6.65
CA GLY A 42 -13.75 -5.55 -6.09
C GLY A 42 -13.33 -4.51 -7.13
N LEU A 43 -12.97 -4.97 -8.34
CA LEU A 43 -12.64 -4.09 -9.46
C LEU A 43 -13.83 -3.24 -9.93
N GLY A 44 -15.04 -3.80 -9.92
CA GLY A 44 -16.25 -3.04 -10.20
C GLY A 44 -16.47 -1.90 -9.19
N VAL A 45 -16.35 -2.20 -7.90
CA VAL A 45 -16.45 -1.20 -6.83
C VAL A 45 -15.34 -0.16 -6.94
N SER A 46 -14.12 -0.55 -7.31
CA SER A 46 -12.99 0.38 -7.41
C SER A 46 -13.18 1.42 -8.51
N ILE A 47 -13.69 1.00 -9.68
CA ILE A 47 -14.01 1.91 -10.78
C ILE A 47 -15.11 2.90 -10.35
N ILE A 48 -16.15 2.42 -9.66
CA ILE A 48 -17.23 3.29 -9.16
C ILE A 48 -16.67 4.32 -8.18
N LEU A 49 -15.88 3.90 -7.19
CA LEU A 49 -15.26 4.81 -6.22
C LEU A 49 -14.36 5.85 -6.89
N GLY A 50 -13.55 5.43 -7.89
CA GLY A 50 -12.68 6.34 -8.64
C GLY A 50 -13.48 7.38 -9.44
N VAL A 51 -14.54 6.98 -10.13
CA VAL A 51 -15.41 7.89 -10.88
C VAL A 51 -16.11 8.88 -9.95
N VAL A 52 -16.67 8.39 -8.83
CA VAL A 52 -17.31 9.24 -7.81
C VAL A 52 -16.32 10.27 -7.27
N PHE A 53 -15.09 9.85 -6.96
CA PHE A 53 -14.05 10.75 -6.48
C PHE A 53 -13.74 11.87 -7.49
N ILE A 54 -13.53 11.53 -8.77
CA ILE A 54 -13.25 12.51 -9.82
C ILE A 54 -14.41 13.51 -9.97
N ILE A 55 -15.66 13.03 -9.99
CA ILE A 55 -16.84 13.90 -10.14
C ILE A 55 -16.96 14.86 -8.96
N VAL A 56 -16.85 14.36 -7.72
CA VAL A 56 -16.92 15.18 -6.50
C VAL A 56 -15.80 16.22 -6.49
N PHE A 57 -14.58 15.81 -6.84
CA PHE A 57 -13.40 16.67 -6.86
C PHE A 57 -13.56 17.84 -7.84
N TYR A 58 -13.96 17.57 -9.09
CA TYR A 58 -14.07 18.62 -10.12
C TYR A 58 -15.31 19.51 -9.96
N SER A 59 -16.41 18.99 -9.39
CA SER A 59 -17.67 19.73 -9.27
C SER A 59 -17.72 20.61 -8.02
N ILE A 60 -17.45 20.02 -6.86
CA ILE A 60 -17.69 20.65 -5.54
C ILE A 60 -16.37 21.19 -4.99
N ALA A 61 -15.36 20.34 -5.02
CA ALA A 61 -14.15 20.51 -4.24
C ALA A 61 -13.25 21.63 -4.81
N ARG A 62 -13.07 21.66 -6.14
CA ARG A 62 -12.33 22.73 -6.83
C ARG A 62 -12.89 24.14 -6.59
N ASN A 63 -14.21 24.28 -6.42
CA ASN A 63 -14.85 25.58 -6.24
C ASN A 63 -14.81 26.06 -4.79
N LEU A 64 -14.87 25.14 -3.82
CA LEU A 64 -14.78 25.46 -2.38
C LEU A 64 -13.35 25.80 -1.92
N TRP A 65 -12.34 25.28 -2.61
CA TRP A 65 -10.95 25.37 -2.15
C TRP A 65 -10.11 26.50 -2.78
N LYS A 66 -10.68 27.35 -3.64
CA LYS A 66 -9.94 28.46 -4.27
C LYS A 66 -9.37 29.47 -3.27
N ASP A 67 -10.06 29.70 -2.14
CA ASP A 67 -9.68 30.73 -1.16
C ASP A 67 -8.71 30.23 -0.08
N SER A 68 -8.43 28.92 0.01
CA SER A 68 -7.53 28.33 1.01
C SER A 68 -6.74 27.13 0.48
N GLY A 69 -6.31 27.21 -0.79
CA GLY A 69 -5.67 26.10 -1.51
C GLY A 69 -4.50 25.47 -0.76
N ALA A 70 -3.57 26.29 -0.24
CA ALA A 70 -2.38 25.82 0.46
C ALA A 70 -2.69 25.02 1.74
N ALA A 71 -3.58 25.52 2.62
CA ALA A 71 -3.92 24.81 3.86
C ALA A 71 -4.59 23.44 3.59
N TRP A 72 -5.41 23.36 2.53
CA TRP A 72 -6.06 22.13 2.13
C TRP A 72 -5.08 21.14 1.48
N GLU A 73 -4.20 21.63 0.61
CA GLU A 73 -3.13 20.81 0.02
C GLU A 73 -2.20 20.23 1.08
N GLY A 74 -1.83 21.03 2.08
CA GLY A 74 -1.09 20.60 3.26
C GLY A 74 -1.81 19.49 4.05
N THR A 75 -3.13 19.60 4.20
CA THR A 75 -3.93 18.62 4.94
C THR A 75 -4.06 17.29 4.19
N PHE A 76 -4.33 17.31 2.88
CA PHE A 76 -4.43 16.08 2.09
C PHE A 76 -3.08 15.36 1.97
N SER A 77 -1.99 16.11 1.80
CA SER A 77 -0.64 15.54 1.80
C SER A 77 -0.25 14.95 3.16
N LEU A 78 -0.71 15.54 4.27
CA LEU A 78 -0.54 14.97 5.61
C LEU A 78 -1.32 13.66 5.79
N ILE A 79 -2.59 13.63 5.39
CA ILE A 79 -3.42 12.42 5.46
C ILE A 79 -2.80 11.31 4.60
N ALA A 80 -2.37 11.64 3.39
CA ALA A 80 -1.69 10.70 2.50
C ALA A 80 -0.40 10.17 3.12
N THR A 81 0.40 11.01 3.77
CA THR A 81 1.60 10.58 4.52
C THR A 81 1.26 9.54 5.58
N ILE A 82 0.24 9.79 6.40
CA ILE A 82 -0.18 8.88 7.48
C ILE A 82 -0.66 7.55 6.89
N VAL A 83 -1.52 7.59 5.88
CA VAL A 83 -2.04 6.39 5.21
C VAL A 83 -0.88 5.58 4.60
N LEU A 84 -0.02 6.19 3.79
CA LEU A 84 1.13 5.51 3.18
C LEU A 84 2.07 4.90 4.23
N THR A 85 2.30 5.60 5.33
CA THR A 85 3.13 5.10 6.44
C THR A 85 2.51 3.87 7.09
N LEU A 86 1.20 3.90 7.38
CA LEU A 86 0.49 2.75 7.95
C LEU A 86 0.51 1.55 7.02
N VAL A 87 0.33 1.78 5.72
CA VAL A 87 0.36 0.74 4.68
C VAL A 87 1.74 0.11 4.58
N ALA A 88 2.79 0.94 4.45
CA ALA A 88 4.17 0.49 4.41
C ALA A 88 4.51 -0.36 5.65
N LEU A 89 4.14 0.09 6.85
CA LEU A 89 4.37 -0.67 8.09
C LEU A 89 3.55 -1.98 8.13
N SER A 90 2.31 -1.96 7.62
CA SER A 90 1.49 -3.17 7.52
C SER A 90 2.11 -4.21 6.57
N MET A 91 2.73 -3.74 5.49
CA MET A 91 3.37 -4.57 4.46
C MET A 91 4.57 -5.35 5.01
N VAL A 92 5.36 -4.74 5.91
CA VAL A 92 6.46 -5.46 6.62
C VAL A 92 5.91 -6.65 7.40
N GLN A 93 4.75 -6.50 8.03
CA GLN A 93 4.15 -7.58 8.80
C GLN A 93 3.59 -8.68 7.91
N VAL A 94 3.17 -8.38 6.66
CA VAL A 94 2.54 -9.34 5.71
C VAL A 94 3.38 -10.61 5.53
N GLN A 95 4.71 -10.51 5.63
CA GLN A 95 5.58 -11.67 5.55
C GLN A 95 5.33 -12.70 6.67
N GLN A 96 5.08 -12.23 7.89
CA GLN A 96 4.74 -13.09 9.02
C GLN A 96 3.29 -13.58 8.95
N TRP A 97 2.41 -12.73 8.44
CA TRP A 97 1.04 -13.11 8.15
C TRP A 97 1.05 -14.27 7.16
N ARG A 98 1.79 -14.27 6.04
CA ARG A 98 1.82 -15.39 5.09
C ARG A 98 2.02 -16.76 5.77
N ILE A 99 2.99 -16.87 6.68
CA ILE A 99 3.29 -18.12 7.41
C ILE A 99 2.16 -18.50 8.38
N LYS A 100 1.65 -17.53 9.16
CA LYS A 100 0.50 -17.76 10.06
C LYS A 100 -0.79 -18.08 9.29
N TRP A 101 -0.97 -17.45 8.13
CA TRP A 101 -2.11 -17.61 7.25
C TRP A 101 -2.06 -18.95 6.53
N GLU A 102 -0.91 -19.43 6.07
CA GLU A 102 -0.78 -20.80 5.56
C GLU A 102 -1.24 -21.83 6.60
N GLY A 103 -0.85 -21.65 7.87
CA GLY A 103 -1.31 -22.49 8.98
C GLY A 103 -2.82 -22.42 9.24
N ARG A 104 -3.39 -21.20 9.26
CA ARG A 104 -4.83 -20.97 9.47
C ARG A 104 -5.68 -21.38 8.29
N LEU A 105 -5.19 -21.18 7.06
CA LEU A 105 -5.85 -21.58 5.83
C LEU A 105 -5.79 -23.10 5.67
N LYS A 106 -4.69 -23.77 6.04
CA LYS A 106 -4.65 -25.23 6.08
C LYS A 106 -5.74 -25.77 7.03
N HIS A 107 -5.85 -25.19 8.24
CA HIS A 107 -6.92 -25.53 9.18
C HIS A 107 -8.32 -25.18 8.65
N ALA A 108 -8.48 -24.03 7.98
CA ALA A 108 -9.75 -23.61 7.40
C ALA A 108 -10.14 -24.51 6.23
N THR A 109 -9.20 -24.89 5.36
CA THR A 109 -9.42 -25.79 4.22
C THR A 109 -9.71 -27.22 4.70
N GLU A 110 -9.01 -27.71 5.73
CA GLU A 110 -9.33 -28.97 6.41
C GLU A 110 -10.73 -28.92 7.06
N GLN A 111 -11.10 -27.81 7.70
CA GLN A 111 -12.45 -27.59 8.21
C GLN A 111 -13.50 -27.47 7.10
N TYR A 112 -13.18 -26.86 5.96
CA TYR A 112 -14.06 -26.75 4.78
C TYR A 112 -14.28 -28.12 4.13
N LEU A 113 -13.23 -28.93 4.03
CA LEU A 113 -13.31 -30.34 3.61
C LEU A 113 -14.15 -31.17 4.57
N LYS A 114 -14.08 -30.90 5.89
CA LYS A 114 -14.92 -31.54 6.91
C LYS A 114 -16.36 -31.01 6.96
N ARG A 115 -16.61 -29.73 6.63
CA ARG A 115 -17.93 -29.06 6.64
C ARG A 115 -18.64 -29.05 5.28
N HIS A 116 -18.28 -29.95 4.37
CA HIS A 116 -18.80 -29.98 3.01
C HIS A 116 -20.34 -30.19 2.92
N GLU A 117 -21.03 -30.42 4.04
CA GLU A 117 -22.49 -30.42 4.11
C GLU A 117 -23.15 -29.07 4.40
N GLN A 118 -22.54 -28.13 5.14
CA GLN A 118 -23.26 -26.90 5.52
C GLN A 118 -22.37 -25.65 5.60
N GLY A 119 -22.40 -24.89 4.49
CA GLY A 119 -22.63 -23.46 4.51
C GLY A 119 -21.54 -22.55 5.11
N ASN A 120 -20.52 -22.20 4.32
CA ASN A 120 -20.15 -20.79 4.23
C ASN A 120 -19.58 -20.48 2.83
N ARG A 121 -20.44 -20.08 1.89
CA ARG A 121 -20.10 -19.87 0.47
C ARG A 121 -19.35 -18.56 0.20
N TRP A 122 -19.21 -17.69 1.20
CA TRP A 122 -18.82 -16.28 1.02
C TRP A 122 -17.42 -15.93 1.53
N ALA A 123 -16.82 -16.74 2.41
CA ALA A 123 -15.55 -16.40 3.05
C ALA A 123 -14.39 -16.24 2.04
N LEU A 124 -14.37 -17.04 0.97
CA LEU A 124 -13.33 -17.00 -0.06
C LEU A 124 -13.51 -15.85 -1.07
N ILE A 125 -14.71 -15.28 -1.17
CA ILE A 125 -15.01 -14.14 -2.05
C ILE A 125 -14.58 -12.83 -1.36
N LEU A 126 -14.82 -12.72 -0.05
CA LEU A 126 -14.54 -11.50 0.73
C LEU A 126 -13.04 -11.20 0.86
N LEU A 127 -12.18 -12.22 0.81
CA LEU A 127 -10.73 -12.07 0.94
C LEU A 127 -10.10 -11.23 -0.19
N PRO A 128 -10.18 -11.63 -1.48
CA PRO A 128 -9.65 -10.80 -2.57
C PRO A 128 -10.40 -9.47 -2.71
N PHE A 129 -11.72 -9.46 -2.43
CA PHE A 129 -12.53 -8.25 -2.46
C PHE A 129 -12.03 -7.17 -1.49
N SER A 130 -11.82 -7.51 -0.22
CA SER A 130 -11.37 -6.55 0.79
C SER A 130 -9.98 -5.98 0.49
N VAL A 131 -9.10 -6.79 -0.09
CA VAL A 131 -7.75 -6.35 -0.48
C VAL A 131 -7.83 -5.31 -1.59
N ILE A 132 -8.62 -5.56 -2.63
CA ILE A 132 -8.78 -4.64 -3.76
C ILE A 132 -9.42 -3.33 -3.31
N CYS A 133 -10.45 -3.39 -2.46
CA CYS A 133 -11.09 -2.18 -1.93
C CYS A 133 -10.11 -1.32 -1.12
N ARG A 134 -9.26 -1.94 -0.28
CA ARG A 134 -8.25 -1.23 0.49
C ARG A 134 -7.22 -0.55 -0.42
N GLU A 135 -6.66 -1.29 -1.40
CA GLU A 135 -5.70 -0.75 -2.37
C GLU A 135 -6.29 0.42 -3.17
N THR A 136 -7.58 0.34 -3.48
CA THR A 136 -8.29 1.42 -4.19
C THR A 136 -8.36 2.68 -3.35
N VAL A 137 -8.72 2.56 -2.07
CA VAL A 137 -8.80 3.71 -1.15
C VAL A 137 -7.44 4.38 -1.01
N GLU A 138 -6.38 3.59 -0.87
CA GLU A 138 -5.00 4.08 -0.80
C GLU A 138 -4.59 4.80 -2.09
N SER A 139 -4.90 4.22 -3.25
CA SER A 139 -4.66 4.84 -4.56
C SER A 139 -5.39 6.17 -4.73
N ILE A 140 -6.65 6.27 -4.27
CA ILE A 140 -7.43 7.52 -4.32
C ILE A 140 -6.79 8.59 -3.44
N VAL A 141 -6.40 8.24 -2.21
CA VAL A 141 -5.72 9.16 -1.28
C VAL A 141 -4.38 9.61 -1.84
N PHE A 142 -3.62 8.71 -2.48
CA PHE A 142 -2.37 9.05 -3.15
C PHE A 142 -2.58 10.07 -4.29
N ILE A 143 -3.56 9.81 -5.17
CA ILE A 143 -3.91 10.72 -6.26
C ILE A 143 -4.38 12.08 -5.72
N ALA A 144 -5.17 12.09 -4.64
CA ALA A 144 -5.63 13.31 -4.00
C ALA A 144 -4.47 14.18 -3.49
N GLY A 145 -3.43 13.56 -2.93
CA GLY A 145 -2.27 14.29 -2.42
C GLY A 145 -1.26 14.73 -3.49
N VAL A 146 -1.24 14.14 -4.70
CA VAL A 146 -0.39 14.61 -5.82
C VAL A 146 -1.12 15.49 -6.84
N GLY A 147 -2.46 15.43 -6.87
CA GLY A 147 -3.27 15.78 -8.04
C GLY A 147 -3.79 17.22 -8.10
N LEU A 148 -3.36 18.10 -7.20
CA LEU A 148 -3.98 19.43 -7.05
C LEU A 148 -3.60 20.42 -8.18
N ASP A 149 -2.45 20.24 -8.83
CA ASP A 149 -1.89 21.26 -9.73
C ASP A 149 -1.62 20.85 -11.19
N LYS A 150 -1.87 19.59 -11.60
CA LYS A 150 -1.52 19.13 -12.96
C LYS A 150 -2.70 19.06 -13.94
N PRO A 151 -2.51 19.49 -15.22
CA PRO A 151 -3.55 19.41 -16.24
C PRO A 151 -3.95 17.96 -16.54
N SER A 152 -5.25 17.76 -16.80
CA SER A 152 -5.92 16.47 -16.97
C SER A 152 -5.46 15.63 -18.18
N SER A 153 -4.67 16.21 -19.09
CA SER A 153 -4.20 15.56 -20.33
C SER A 153 -3.03 14.60 -20.13
N GLY A 154 -2.28 14.69 -19.02
CA GLY A 154 -1.09 13.85 -18.77
C GLY A 154 -1.35 12.52 -18.07
N PHE A 155 -2.57 12.28 -17.55
CA PHE A 155 -2.89 11.10 -16.74
C PHE A 155 -3.03 9.75 -17.48
N PRO A 156 -3.41 9.64 -18.77
CA PRO A 156 -3.68 8.32 -19.36
C PRO A 156 -2.42 7.49 -19.61
N ILE A 157 -1.27 8.13 -19.91
CA ILE A 157 -0.02 7.42 -20.20
C ILE A 157 0.51 6.67 -18.95
N PRO A 158 0.62 7.29 -17.76
CA PRO A 158 1.01 6.59 -16.53
C PRO A 158 0.10 5.42 -16.16
N ILE A 159 -1.21 5.56 -16.38
CA ILE A 159 -2.19 4.51 -16.06
C ILE A 159 -1.95 3.26 -16.91
N ILE A 160 -1.79 3.43 -18.23
CA ILE A 160 -1.56 2.31 -19.15
C ILE A 160 -0.23 1.62 -18.82
N LEU A 161 0.84 2.39 -18.58
CA LEU A 161 2.15 1.86 -18.20
C LEU A 161 2.10 1.11 -16.86
N GLY A 162 1.35 1.62 -15.87
CA GLY A 162 1.18 0.97 -14.57
C GLY A 162 0.41 -0.36 -14.64
N ILE A 163 -0.61 -0.44 -15.51
CA ILE A 163 -1.35 -1.69 -15.74
C ILE A 163 -0.46 -2.71 -16.45
N MET A 164 0.24 -2.29 -17.51
CA MET A 164 1.10 -3.18 -18.31
C MET A 164 2.27 -3.73 -17.48
N SER A 165 2.96 -2.87 -16.72
CA SER A 165 4.04 -3.31 -15.82
C SER A 165 3.53 -4.20 -14.69
N GLY A 166 2.37 -3.87 -14.12
CA GLY A 166 1.68 -4.65 -13.10
C GLY A 166 1.38 -6.09 -13.54
N LEU A 167 0.74 -6.24 -14.70
CA LEU A 167 0.42 -7.54 -15.28
C LEU A 167 1.67 -8.34 -15.66
N SER A 168 2.69 -7.66 -16.21
CA SER A 168 3.94 -8.32 -16.64
C SER A 168 4.70 -8.92 -15.45
N ILE A 169 4.90 -8.14 -14.39
CA ILE A 169 5.60 -8.60 -13.17
C ILE A 169 4.75 -9.64 -12.44
N GLY A 170 3.43 -9.44 -12.37
CA GLY A 170 2.52 -10.41 -11.78
C GLY A 170 2.56 -11.78 -12.45
N TYR A 171 2.60 -11.80 -13.79
CA TYR A 171 2.78 -13.03 -14.56
C TYR A 171 4.14 -13.69 -14.30
N LEU A 172 5.21 -12.89 -14.24
CA LEU A 172 6.55 -13.39 -13.91
C LEU A 172 6.62 -14.01 -12.51
N ILE A 173 5.93 -13.46 -11.52
CA ILE A 173 5.88 -14.01 -10.16
C ILE A 173 5.05 -15.30 -10.12
N TYR A 174 3.91 -15.34 -10.81
CA TYR A 174 3.08 -16.55 -10.90
C TYR A 174 3.86 -17.72 -11.52
N LYS A 175 4.58 -17.46 -12.60
CA LYS A 175 5.38 -18.49 -13.29
C LYS A 175 6.72 -18.77 -12.62
N GLY A 176 7.30 -17.76 -11.97
CA GLY A 176 8.63 -17.75 -11.38
C GLY A 176 8.66 -17.89 -9.86
N SER A 177 7.62 -18.47 -9.25
CA SER A 177 7.45 -18.62 -7.78
C SER A 177 8.63 -19.29 -7.04
N ASN A 178 9.63 -19.81 -7.77
CA ASN A 178 10.84 -20.43 -7.21
C ASN A 178 12.12 -19.58 -7.39
N ILE A 179 12.06 -18.41 -8.05
CA ILE A 179 13.26 -17.65 -8.49
C ILE A 179 13.47 -16.37 -7.67
N LEU A 180 12.41 -15.72 -7.20
CA LEU A 180 12.51 -14.48 -6.41
C LEU A 180 12.04 -14.68 -4.98
N PRO A 181 12.87 -14.36 -3.96
CA PRO A 181 12.39 -14.31 -2.59
C PRO A 181 11.40 -13.15 -2.49
N VAL A 182 10.13 -13.49 -2.33
CA VAL A 182 9.00 -12.57 -2.15
C VAL A 182 9.33 -11.50 -1.08
N THR A 183 10.14 -11.86 -0.08
CA THR A 183 10.64 -10.97 0.98
C THR A 183 11.41 -9.75 0.46
N LEU A 184 12.25 -9.91 -0.56
CA LEU A 184 13.05 -8.81 -1.12
C LEU A 184 12.15 -7.83 -1.87
N PHE A 185 11.19 -8.34 -2.64
CA PHE A 185 10.22 -7.50 -3.34
C PHE A 185 9.44 -6.62 -2.36
N PHE A 186 8.84 -7.25 -1.32
CA PHE A 186 8.11 -6.53 -0.28
C PHE A 186 8.97 -5.52 0.49
N ALA A 187 10.26 -5.83 0.72
CA ALA A 187 11.19 -4.90 1.35
C ALA A 187 11.49 -3.67 0.49
N ILE A 188 11.73 -3.88 -0.82
CA ILE A 188 11.99 -2.80 -1.77
C ILE A 188 10.77 -1.89 -1.92
N THR A 189 9.57 -2.47 -2.09
CA THR A 189 8.33 -1.68 -2.24
C THR A 189 8.00 -0.91 -0.96
N THR A 190 8.13 -1.53 0.21
CA THR A 190 7.92 -0.84 1.50
C THR A 190 8.87 0.35 1.64
N THR A 191 10.16 0.15 1.31
CA THR A 191 11.15 1.22 1.36
C THR A 191 10.76 2.36 0.43
N LEU A 192 10.37 2.04 -0.81
CA LEU A 192 9.91 3.03 -1.79
C LEU A 192 8.67 3.80 -1.31
N LEU A 193 7.69 3.13 -0.70
CA LEU A 193 6.49 3.77 -0.14
C LEU A 193 6.84 4.72 1.02
N LEU A 194 7.79 4.36 1.88
CA LEU A 194 8.27 5.25 2.95
C LEU A 194 8.99 6.48 2.39
N PHE A 195 9.77 6.32 1.32
CA PHE A 195 10.38 7.47 0.63
C PHE A 195 9.34 8.42 0.04
N ILE A 196 8.27 7.88 -0.54
CA ILE A 196 7.17 8.69 -1.07
C ILE A 196 6.44 9.41 0.07
N ALA A 197 6.11 8.70 1.15
CA ALA A 197 5.48 9.29 2.31
C ALA A 197 6.33 10.41 2.94
N ALA A 198 7.65 10.27 3.00
CA ALA A 198 8.56 11.33 3.43
C ALA A 198 8.46 12.58 2.53
N GLY A 199 8.33 12.38 1.22
CA GLY A 199 8.12 13.46 0.25
C GLY A 199 6.81 14.22 0.48
N PHE A 200 5.72 13.50 0.74
CA PHE A 200 4.42 14.10 1.05
C PHE A 200 4.44 14.83 2.39
N PHE A 201 5.16 14.32 3.38
CA PHE A 201 5.31 14.97 4.68
C PHE A 201 6.03 16.32 4.55
N SER A 202 7.13 16.33 3.79
CA SER A 202 7.88 17.56 3.47
C SER A 202 7.00 18.58 2.75
N THR A 203 6.23 18.15 1.75
CA THR A 203 5.26 19.01 1.05
C THR A 203 4.21 19.56 2.01
N SER A 204 3.63 18.72 2.87
CA SER A 204 2.63 19.14 3.86
C SER A 204 3.12 20.28 4.76
N ILE A 205 4.35 20.17 5.27
CA ILE A 205 4.95 21.21 6.11
C ILE A 205 5.10 22.53 5.35
N HIS A 206 5.50 22.48 4.09
CA HIS A 206 5.65 23.69 3.28
C HIS A 206 4.32 24.39 3.04
N GLU A 207 3.29 23.65 2.62
CA GLU A 207 1.98 24.25 2.36
C GLU A 207 1.34 24.82 3.64
N PHE A 208 1.57 24.16 4.79
CA PHE A 208 1.19 24.73 6.09
C PHE A 208 1.99 25.99 6.44
N GLN A 209 3.29 26.01 6.15
CA GLN A 209 4.14 27.19 6.38
C GLN A 209 3.68 28.39 5.53
N GLU A 210 3.34 28.15 4.26
CA GLU A 210 2.81 29.16 3.35
C GLU A 210 1.45 29.70 3.85
N SER A 211 0.55 28.81 4.29
CA SER A 211 -0.74 29.23 4.85
C SER A 211 -0.63 30.07 6.13
N MET A 212 0.43 29.86 6.93
CA MET A 212 0.68 30.61 8.18
C MET A 212 1.45 31.92 7.94
N GLY A 213 1.92 32.19 6.71
CA GLY A 213 2.74 33.36 6.39
C GLY A 213 4.08 33.41 7.12
N ALA A 214 4.59 32.25 7.56
CA ALA A 214 5.84 32.17 8.30
C ALA A 214 7.05 32.40 7.36
N ASN A 215 8.02 33.18 7.82
CA ASN A 215 9.15 33.59 6.98
C ASN A 215 9.98 32.38 6.52
N GLU A 216 10.04 32.15 5.21
CA GLU A 216 10.74 31.01 4.64
C GLU A 216 12.26 31.24 4.67
N GLN A 217 12.94 30.60 5.62
CA GLN A 217 14.39 30.54 5.60
C GLN A 217 14.83 29.53 4.53
N VAL A 218 15.27 30.05 3.38
CA VAL A 218 15.84 29.26 2.29
C VAL A 218 17.23 28.78 2.71
N LEU A 219 17.44 27.48 2.64
CA LEU A 219 18.71 26.83 3.00
C LEU A 219 19.63 26.72 1.78
N TRP A 220 19.07 26.36 0.63
CA TRP A 220 19.79 26.33 -0.65
C TRP A 220 18.86 26.59 -1.84
N GLU A 221 19.43 27.11 -2.93
CA GLU A 221 18.78 27.29 -4.23
C GLU A 221 19.70 26.73 -5.32
N LEU A 222 19.21 25.73 -6.06
CA LEU A 222 19.94 25.06 -7.15
C LEU A 222 19.31 25.41 -8.50
N GLU A 223 20.09 26.00 -9.41
CA GLU A 223 19.62 26.38 -10.75
C GLU A 223 19.46 25.18 -11.70
N CYS A 224 20.24 24.10 -11.51
CA CYS A 224 20.29 22.97 -12.45
C CYS A 224 19.20 21.90 -12.25
N CYS A 225 18.37 22.01 -11.21
CA CYS A 225 17.44 20.96 -10.79
C CYS A 225 16.02 21.48 -10.53
N ASP A 226 15.56 22.46 -11.30
CA ASP A 226 14.23 23.06 -11.13
C ASP A 226 13.12 22.14 -11.68
N PRO A 227 12.16 21.70 -10.84
CA PRO A 227 10.99 20.92 -11.25
C PRO A 227 10.11 21.57 -12.34
N LYS A 228 10.19 22.89 -12.52
CA LYS A 228 9.44 23.63 -13.54
C LYS A 228 10.07 23.53 -14.95
N THR A 229 11.37 23.25 -15.01
CA THR A 229 12.13 23.24 -16.28
C THR A 229 12.19 21.87 -16.93
N ASN A 230 12.14 20.81 -16.12
CA ASN A 230 12.36 19.43 -16.56
C ASN A 230 11.32 18.49 -15.95
N GLU A 231 10.65 17.70 -16.79
CA GLU A 231 9.63 16.75 -16.34
C GLU A 231 10.16 15.72 -15.34
N PHE A 232 11.43 15.31 -15.48
CA PHE A 232 12.10 14.41 -14.53
C PHE A 232 12.14 14.99 -13.11
N TRP A 233 12.57 16.25 -12.97
CA TRP A 233 12.59 16.94 -11.68
C TRP A 233 11.18 17.24 -11.16
N GLY A 234 10.21 17.42 -12.07
CA GLY A 234 8.78 17.46 -11.75
C GLY A 234 8.26 16.17 -11.13
N ILE A 235 8.68 15.00 -11.63
CA ILE A 235 8.35 13.69 -11.05
C ILE A 235 9.00 13.55 -9.67
N MET A 236 10.27 13.93 -9.54
CA MET A 236 11.01 13.88 -8.27
C MET A 236 10.38 14.78 -7.21
N LYS A 237 9.87 15.96 -7.59
CA LYS A 237 9.08 16.82 -6.71
C LYS A 237 7.83 16.12 -6.22
N THR A 238 7.05 15.51 -7.12
CA THR A 238 5.78 14.88 -6.75
C THR A 238 5.93 13.58 -5.96
N LEU A 239 6.98 12.78 -6.23
CA LEU A 239 7.17 11.49 -5.58
C LEU A 239 7.97 11.63 -4.29
N PHE A 240 9.09 12.34 -4.32
CA PHE A 240 10.05 12.39 -3.20
C PHE A 240 10.02 13.73 -2.45
N GLY A 241 9.17 14.68 -2.85
CA GLY A 241 9.14 16.02 -2.26
C GLY A 241 10.37 16.86 -2.61
N TRP A 242 11.09 16.51 -3.69
CA TRP A 242 12.29 17.25 -4.11
C TRP A 242 11.94 18.69 -4.53
N ARG A 243 12.69 19.68 -4.01
CA ARG A 243 12.56 21.08 -4.40
C ARG A 243 13.95 21.69 -4.63
N SER A 244 14.10 22.46 -5.71
CA SER A 244 15.33 23.20 -6.05
C SER A 244 15.64 24.30 -5.03
N LYS A 245 14.58 24.94 -4.51
CA LYS A 245 14.62 25.82 -3.33
C LYS A 245 14.18 25.02 -2.13
N ALA A 246 15.12 24.61 -1.28
CA ALA A 246 14.77 23.95 -0.03
C ALA A 246 14.68 24.97 1.10
N THR A 247 13.58 24.92 1.83
CA THR A 247 13.42 25.69 3.07
C THR A 247 13.91 24.86 4.25
N LEU A 248 14.19 25.54 5.36
CA LEU A 248 14.53 24.86 6.61
C LEU A 248 13.41 23.91 7.05
N GLY A 249 12.14 24.31 6.86
CA GLY A 249 10.96 23.53 7.22
C GLY A 249 10.86 22.19 6.48
N THR A 250 11.02 22.18 5.16
CA THR A 250 10.97 20.94 4.36
C THR A 250 12.12 19.99 4.71
N THR A 251 13.32 20.53 4.89
CA THR A 251 14.53 19.75 5.21
C THR A 251 14.42 19.10 6.59
N VAL A 252 14.07 19.89 7.62
CA VAL A 252 13.88 19.38 8.98
C VAL A 252 12.71 18.39 9.02
N GLY A 253 11.62 18.70 8.33
CA GLY A 253 10.47 17.80 8.19
C GLY A 253 10.85 16.41 7.68
N TYR A 254 11.68 16.36 6.64
CA TYR A 254 12.15 15.10 6.07
C TYR A 254 12.96 14.26 7.08
N PHE A 255 13.88 14.88 7.83
CA PHE A 255 14.65 14.19 8.87
C PHE A 255 13.77 13.75 10.06
N VAL A 256 12.81 14.58 10.48
CA VAL A 256 11.85 14.25 11.55
C VAL A 256 11.00 13.04 11.16
N TYR A 257 10.55 12.97 9.89
CA TYR A 257 9.81 11.82 9.39
C TYR A 257 10.64 10.53 9.51
N TRP A 258 11.87 10.52 9.01
CA TRP A 258 12.74 9.33 9.10
C TRP A 258 13.06 8.94 10.53
N PHE A 259 13.27 9.91 11.42
CA PHE A 259 13.45 9.66 12.85
C PHE A 259 12.21 9.00 13.47
N ALA A 260 11.01 9.49 13.17
CA ALA A 260 9.76 8.91 13.64
C ALA A 260 9.56 7.47 13.14
N ILE A 261 9.87 7.20 11.86
CA ILE A 261 9.83 5.84 11.29
C ILE A 261 10.85 4.92 11.98
N GLY A 262 12.08 5.40 12.21
CA GLY A 262 13.10 4.65 12.93
C GLY A 262 12.64 4.24 14.33
N LEU A 263 12.01 5.16 15.07
CA LEU A 263 11.41 4.87 16.37
C LEU A 263 10.25 3.86 16.27
N LEU A 264 9.34 4.01 15.33
CA LEU A 264 8.21 3.09 15.15
C LEU A 264 8.68 1.66 14.84
N VAL A 265 9.65 1.52 13.93
CA VAL A 265 10.24 0.22 13.60
C VAL A 265 10.95 -0.38 14.81
N MET A 266 11.68 0.43 15.59
CA MET A 266 12.32 -0.02 16.83
C MET A 266 11.29 -0.52 17.86
N ILE A 267 10.17 0.18 18.02
CA ILE A 267 9.08 -0.24 18.92
C ILE A 267 8.46 -1.57 18.47
N ILE A 268 8.18 -1.72 17.17
CA ILE A 268 7.62 -2.97 16.62
C ILE A 268 8.59 -4.13 16.86
N TRP A 269 9.87 -3.92 16.56
CA TRP A 269 10.92 -4.92 16.77
C TRP A 269 11.05 -5.32 18.25
N TYR A 270 11.03 -4.34 19.16
CA TYR A 270 11.11 -4.60 20.60
C TYR A 270 9.90 -5.40 21.12
N LYS A 271 8.69 -5.05 20.66
CA LYS A 271 7.45 -5.76 20.99
C LYS A 271 7.49 -7.20 20.51
N GLU A 272 8.02 -7.44 19.31
CA GLU A 272 8.14 -8.78 18.75
C GLU A 272 9.14 -9.64 19.53
N LYS A 273 10.32 -9.11 19.83
CA LYS A 273 11.33 -9.80 20.65
C LYS A 273 10.76 -10.20 22.02
N ARG A 274 9.98 -9.31 22.65
CA ARG A 274 9.32 -9.58 23.93
C ARG A 274 8.24 -10.66 23.82
N ASN A 275 7.45 -10.66 22.75
CA ASN A 275 6.42 -11.68 22.53
C ASN A 275 7.03 -13.06 22.31
N ASN A 276 8.08 -13.16 21.49
CA ASN A 276 8.77 -14.43 21.24
C ASN A 276 9.39 -14.99 22.53
N ALA A 277 9.94 -14.13 23.40
CA ALA A 277 10.46 -14.54 24.70
C ALA A 277 9.36 -15.02 25.67
N ARG A 278 8.13 -14.49 25.59
CA ARG A 278 7.00 -14.96 26.40
C ARG A 278 6.51 -16.33 25.96
N THR A 279 6.29 -16.53 24.66
CA THR A 279 5.83 -17.81 24.12
C THR A 279 6.82 -18.94 24.43
N GLY A 280 8.13 -18.66 24.36
CA GLY A 280 9.18 -19.62 24.73
C GLY A 280 9.07 -20.10 26.19
N ARG A 281 8.83 -19.19 27.13
CA ARG A 281 8.65 -19.55 28.56
C ARG A 281 7.35 -20.32 28.81
N GLU A 282 6.28 -20.00 28.10
CA GLU A 282 5.01 -20.74 28.24
C GLU A 282 5.14 -22.19 27.74
N SER A 283 5.84 -22.42 26.62
CA SER A 283 6.12 -23.78 26.16
C SER A 283 7.02 -24.57 27.11
N GLU A 284 8.00 -23.91 27.74
CA GLU A 284 8.92 -24.54 28.68
C GLU A 284 8.20 -24.93 29.99
N ASN A 285 7.34 -24.05 30.51
CA ASN A 285 6.49 -24.34 31.67
C ASN A 285 5.46 -25.45 31.39
N HIS A 286 4.89 -25.51 30.19
CA HIS A 286 3.91 -26.55 29.86
C HIS A 286 4.56 -27.94 29.75
N ASN A 287 5.79 -28.02 29.21
CA ASN A 287 6.56 -29.27 29.19
C ASN A 287 6.96 -29.73 30.60
N HIS A 288 7.32 -28.81 31.51
CA HIS A 288 7.62 -29.15 32.89
C HIS A 288 6.40 -29.60 33.71
N SER A 289 5.18 -29.22 33.33
CA SER A 289 3.95 -29.65 34.00
C SER A 289 3.45 -31.04 33.55
N MET A 290 3.96 -31.58 32.44
CA MET A 290 3.58 -32.91 31.93
C MET A 290 4.62 -34.00 32.23
N ALA A 291 5.80 -33.62 32.75
CA ALA A 291 6.86 -34.52 33.18
C ALA A 291 6.76 -34.78 34.69
#